data_AF-A0A8K0J5E3-F1
#
_entry.id   AF-A0A8K0J5E3-F1
#
_cell.length_a   1.000
_cell.length_b   1.000
_cell.length_c   1.000
_cell.angle_alpha   90.00
_cell.angle_beta   90.00
_cell.angle_gamma   90.00
#
_symmetry.space_group_name_H-M   'P 1'
#
loop_
_entity.id
_entity.type
_entity.pdbx_description
1 polymer ?
#
loop_
_entity_poly.entity_id
_entity_poly.type
_entity_poly.pdbx_seq_one_letter_code
_entity_poly.pdbx_strand_id
1 'polypeptide(L)'
;MACGTMEHGHLRSSSPRIDKWMAAIRDHGFISRVDLIMPLKRFVAIPPEVIRHRQRPAHYRIVGSSLGQLLQNAELFDILQKGTLTIQMDKPTFEAFGLPGNKELVKGQQIWSVSLDLDTAKRYCKEEAHKQEKQRICAYKGMTTEQLTWLLSHETGSILTIDLGNDVNILECIAELQPYHVITSPPPTIDNGLSFWENGSRRELQEVGLQVYEWLSLLRLESPRVQSGDSIDTFLSRYKAVGGEYSEGEQSDVCRISWVGLIGSTWFQALVDDVLAVHPAEGWLSVSSNGFDDVNMSGKGSELVLLRPSKRDDQYMMWTLNDSV
;
A
#
# COMPACT_ATOMS: atom_id res chain seq x y z
N MET A 1 -0.64 25.70 8.59
CA MET A 1 -1.79 25.11 7.89
C MET A 1 -1.39 24.98 6.43
N ALA A 2 -0.60 23.94 6.13
CA ALA A 2 -0.07 23.70 4.80
C ALA A 2 -1.12 22.90 4.02
N CYS A 3 -1.77 23.57 3.07
CA CYS A 3 -2.61 22.92 2.07
C CYS A 3 -1.66 22.20 1.10
N GLY A 4 -1.52 20.88 1.27
CA GLY A 4 -0.80 20.05 0.32
C GLY A 4 -1.53 20.08 -1.01
N THR A 5 -0.86 20.57 -2.05
CA THR A 5 -1.33 20.49 -3.42
C THR A 5 -1.44 19.02 -3.81
N MET A 6 -2.66 18.52 -4.06
CA MET A 6 -2.86 17.24 -4.73
C MET A 6 -2.17 17.33 -6.10
N GLU A 7 -1.08 16.60 -6.30
CA GLU A 7 -0.57 16.37 -7.66
C GLU A 7 -1.59 15.50 -8.42
N HIS A 8 -2.42 16.20 -9.19
CA HIS A 8 -3.14 15.79 -10.40
C HIS A 8 -3.21 14.29 -10.66
N GLY A 9 -4.17 13.63 -10.02
CA GLY A 9 -4.61 12.28 -10.38
C GLY A 9 -4.96 12.21 -11.87
N HIS A 10 -4.15 11.47 -12.62
CA HIS A 10 -4.38 11.19 -14.03
C HIS A 10 -5.56 10.21 -14.17
N LEU A 11 -6.79 10.73 -14.23
CA LEU A 11 -7.94 10.00 -14.80
C LEU A 11 -7.68 9.80 -16.29
N ARG A 12 -6.96 8.73 -16.65
CA ARG A 12 -6.86 8.27 -18.03
C ARG A 12 -8.03 7.31 -18.28
N SER A 13 -8.61 7.25 -19.47
CA SER A 13 -9.48 6.16 -19.93
C SER A 13 -8.74 5.41 -21.06
N SER A 14 -8.69 4.07 -21.02
CA SER A 14 -8.14 3.21 -22.09
C SER A 14 -8.22 1.73 -21.66
N SER A 15 -9.12 0.92 -22.22
CA SER A 15 -8.90 -0.54 -22.23
C SER A 15 -7.64 -0.85 -23.10
N PRO A 16 -6.77 -1.84 -22.80
CA PRO A 16 -6.85 -2.97 -21.86
C PRO A 16 -5.96 -2.75 -20.62
N ARG A 17 -6.49 -2.92 -19.40
CA ARG A 17 -5.94 -2.21 -18.22
C ARG A 17 -5.63 -3.02 -16.97
N ILE A 18 -5.73 -4.35 -17.00
CA ILE A 18 -5.29 -5.21 -15.90
C ILE A 18 -3.79 -4.97 -15.62
N ASP A 19 -2.97 -4.92 -16.67
CA ASP A 19 -1.51 -4.78 -16.53
C ASP A 19 -1.06 -3.49 -15.83
N LYS A 20 -1.82 -2.38 -15.95
CA LYS A 20 -1.42 -1.08 -15.41
C LYS A 20 -1.67 -0.95 -13.91
N TRP A 21 -2.84 -1.34 -13.42
CA TRP A 21 -3.07 -1.30 -11.97
C TRP A 21 -2.35 -2.45 -11.28
N MET A 22 -2.14 -3.59 -11.96
CA MET A 22 -1.27 -4.66 -11.47
C MET A 22 0.19 -4.20 -11.36
N ALA A 23 0.68 -3.40 -12.31
CA ALA A 23 1.98 -2.75 -12.17
C ALA A 23 2.00 -1.80 -10.97
N ALA A 24 0.96 -0.99 -10.78
CA ALA A 24 0.86 -0.09 -9.63
C ALA A 24 0.85 -0.84 -8.27
N ILE A 25 0.17 -1.99 -8.18
CA ILE A 25 0.21 -2.86 -7.00
C ILE A 25 1.61 -3.41 -6.76
N ARG A 26 2.28 -3.92 -7.81
CA ARG A 26 3.65 -4.45 -7.69
C ARG A 26 4.67 -3.38 -7.31
N ASP A 27 4.47 -2.16 -7.82
CA ASP A 27 5.32 -1.01 -7.50
C ASP A 27 5.01 -0.42 -6.11
N HIS A 28 3.87 -0.77 -5.52
CA HIS A 28 3.54 -0.43 -4.13
C HIS A 28 4.47 -1.21 -3.21
N GLY A 29 5.41 -0.50 -2.56
CA GLY A 29 6.47 -1.12 -1.78
C GLY A 29 5.96 -1.77 -0.49
N PHE A 30 6.06 -1.04 0.62
CA PHE A 30 5.66 -1.55 1.93
C PHE A 30 4.20 -1.18 2.22
N ILE A 31 3.32 -2.17 2.28
CA ILE A 31 1.90 -1.98 2.61
C ILE A 31 1.72 -2.21 4.11
N SER A 32 1.09 -1.25 4.79
CA SER A 32 0.78 -1.29 6.23
C SER A 32 -0.67 -1.69 6.51
N ARG A 33 -1.56 -1.42 5.55
CA ARG A 33 -2.99 -1.72 5.63
C ARG A 33 -3.57 -2.03 4.26
N VAL A 34 -4.47 -3.00 4.22
CA VAL A 34 -5.34 -3.27 3.07
C VAL A 34 -6.79 -3.22 3.54
N ASP A 35 -7.64 -2.50 2.81
CA ASP A 35 -9.08 -2.45 3.05
C ASP A 35 -9.84 -2.99 1.84
N LEU A 36 -10.90 -3.75 2.12
CA LEU A 36 -11.87 -4.22 1.13
C LEU A 36 -13.26 -3.72 1.53
N ILE A 37 -13.91 -3.01 0.63
CA ILE A 37 -15.21 -2.38 0.84
C ILE A 37 -16.18 -2.81 -0.26
N MET A 38 -17.36 -3.28 0.11
CA MET A 38 -18.42 -3.67 -0.83
C MET A 38 -19.78 -3.73 -0.14
N PRO A 39 -20.89 -3.87 -0.88
CA PRO A 39 -22.20 -4.10 -0.26
C PRO A 39 -22.22 -5.39 0.59
N LEU A 40 -22.86 -5.35 1.76
CA LEU A 40 -22.91 -6.48 2.71
C LEU A 40 -23.45 -7.76 2.06
N LYS A 41 -24.49 -7.63 1.22
CA LYS A 41 -25.07 -8.76 0.47
C LYS A 41 -24.04 -9.46 -0.41
N ARG A 42 -23.09 -8.71 -0.98
CA ARG A 42 -22.00 -9.27 -1.81
C ARG A 42 -20.92 -9.87 -0.93
N PHE A 43 -20.54 -9.21 0.16
CA PHE A 43 -19.58 -9.73 1.13
C PHE A 43 -19.97 -11.11 1.69
N VAL A 44 -21.25 -11.30 2.04
CA VAL A 44 -21.75 -12.58 2.57
C VAL A 44 -21.78 -13.68 1.51
N ALA A 45 -21.90 -13.32 0.22
CA ALA A 45 -21.92 -14.26 -0.89
C ALA A 45 -20.51 -14.73 -1.30
N ILE A 46 -19.45 -14.04 -0.89
CA ILE A 46 -18.08 -14.43 -1.22
C ILE A 46 -17.70 -15.71 -0.46
N PRO A 47 -17.09 -16.71 -1.13
CA PRO A 47 -16.60 -17.90 -0.46
C PRO A 47 -15.67 -17.56 0.72
N PRO A 48 -15.86 -18.18 1.91
CA PRO A 48 -15.06 -17.87 3.10
C PRO A 48 -13.55 -17.96 2.86
N GLU A 49 -13.09 -18.88 2.00
CA GLU A 49 -11.68 -19.08 1.65
C GLU A 49 -11.01 -17.86 1.00
N VAL A 50 -11.78 -16.99 0.34
CA VAL A 50 -11.25 -15.79 -0.33
C VAL A 50 -10.94 -14.68 0.68
N ILE A 51 -11.71 -14.58 1.77
CA ILE A 51 -11.62 -13.45 2.71
C ILE A 51 -11.39 -13.93 4.15
N ARG A 52 -12.29 -14.75 4.70
CA ARG A 52 -12.36 -15.08 6.14
C ARG A 52 -11.36 -16.16 6.55
N HIS A 53 -11.18 -17.17 5.70
CA HIS A 53 -10.24 -18.28 5.92
C HIS A 53 -8.96 -18.12 5.10
N ARG A 54 -8.84 -17.04 4.32
CA ARG A 54 -7.62 -16.71 3.58
C ARG A 54 -6.42 -16.71 4.54
N GLN A 55 -5.33 -17.33 4.13
CA GLN A 55 -4.07 -17.25 4.85
C GLN A 55 -3.67 -15.77 5.00
N ARG A 56 -3.50 -15.35 6.24
CA ARG A 56 -3.11 -13.98 6.56
C ARG A 56 -1.66 -13.73 6.15
N PRO A 57 -1.30 -12.52 5.71
CA PRO A 57 0.07 -12.21 5.35
C PRO A 57 0.95 -12.30 6.59
N ALA A 58 2.02 -13.06 6.48
CA ALA A 58 3.04 -13.20 7.51
C ALA A 58 4.28 -12.38 7.13
N HIS A 59 4.94 -11.85 8.14
CA HIS A 59 6.23 -11.19 8.04
C HIS A 59 7.07 -11.55 9.26
N TYR A 60 8.35 -11.23 9.20
CA TYR A 60 9.29 -11.55 10.26
C TYR A 60 9.89 -10.28 10.82
N ARG A 61 9.91 -10.19 12.13
CA ARG A 61 10.57 -9.11 12.88
C ARG A 61 11.88 -9.63 13.43
N ILE A 62 12.98 -9.09 12.93
CA ILE A 62 14.34 -9.44 13.34
C ILE A 62 14.81 -8.36 14.30
N VAL A 63 14.97 -8.72 15.58
CA VAL A 63 15.35 -7.80 16.65
C VAL A 63 16.77 -8.10 17.11
N GLY A 64 17.58 -7.05 17.29
CA GLY A 64 18.93 -7.19 17.84
C GLY A 64 20.02 -7.33 16.76
N SER A 65 19.69 -7.13 15.48
CA SER A 65 20.66 -7.25 14.38
C SER A 65 21.12 -5.88 13.89
N SER A 66 22.43 -5.72 13.71
CA SER A 66 23.01 -4.61 12.94
C SER A 66 22.88 -4.85 11.44
N LEU A 67 23.03 -3.79 10.63
CA LEU A 67 23.09 -3.91 9.17
C LEU A 67 24.28 -4.78 8.74
N GLY A 68 25.41 -4.64 9.43
CA GLY A 68 26.62 -5.41 9.17
C GLY A 68 26.42 -6.92 9.35
N GLN A 69 25.65 -7.33 10.37
CA GLN A 69 25.31 -8.75 10.59
C GLN A 69 24.40 -9.29 9.48
N LEU A 70 23.37 -8.53 9.08
CA LEU A 70 22.49 -8.91 7.96
C LEU A 70 23.27 -9.09 6.65
N LEU A 71 24.13 -8.12 6.29
CA LEU A 71 24.92 -8.16 5.07
C LEU A 71 26.08 -9.17 5.08
N GLN A 72 26.33 -9.84 6.21
CA GLN A 72 27.29 -10.94 6.30
C GLN A 72 26.63 -12.31 6.17
N ASN A 73 25.32 -12.39 6.39
CA ASN A 73 24.59 -13.64 6.29
C ASN A 73 24.32 -13.98 4.81
N ALA A 74 24.93 -15.08 4.33
CA ALA A 74 24.79 -15.52 2.94
C ALA A 74 23.37 -16.04 2.61
N GLU A 75 22.69 -16.64 3.58
CA GLU A 75 21.32 -17.18 3.43
C GLU A 75 20.32 -16.06 3.14
N LEU A 76 20.52 -14.88 3.75
CA LEU A 76 19.72 -13.69 3.46
C LEU A 76 19.82 -13.27 1.98
N PHE A 77 21.01 -13.35 1.37
CA PHE A 77 21.19 -13.07 -0.06
C PHE A 77 20.64 -14.16 -0.98
N ASP A 78 20.43 -15.37 -0.48
CA ASP A 78 19.74 -16.42 -1.23
C ASP A 78 18.22 -16.19 -1.22
N ILE A 79 17.69 -15.66 -0.12
CA ILE A 79 16.27 -15.29 0.01
C ILE A 79 15.93 -14.03 -0.77
N LEU A 80 16.76 -12.98 -0.67
CA LEU A 80 16.50 -11.69 -1.32
C LEU A 80 16.63 -11.74 -2.85
N GLN A 81 17.23 -12.81 -3.41
CA GLN A 81 17.48 -13.13 -4.83
C GLN A 81 18.09 -12.02 -5.70
N LYS A 82 17.42 -10.87 -5.82
CA LYS A 82 17.81 -9.65 -6.53
C LYS A 82 17.21 -8.43 -5.81
N GLY A 83 17.96 -7.36 -5.70
CA GLY A 83 17.40 -6.12 -5.16
C GLY A 83 18.42 -5.02 -4.93
N THR A 84 17.90 -3.82 -4.70
CA THR A 84 18.69 -2.66 -4.31
C THR A 84 18.37 -2.33 -2.87
N LEU A 85 19.36 -2.39 -1.99
CA LEU A 85 19.25 -1.86 -0.65
C LEU A 85 19.41 -0.34 -0.71
N THR A 86 18.32 0.37 -0.45
CA THR A 86 18.33 1.82 -0.32
C THR A 86 18.27 2.20 1.15
N ILE A 87 19.23 3.01 1.60
CA ILE A 87 19.31 3.48 2.97
C ILE A 87 19.26 5.00 2.97
N GLN A 88 18.33 5.53 3.75
CA GLN A 88 18.16 6.95 3.96
C GLN A 88 18.71 7.34 5.32
N MET A 89 19.46 8.43 5.37
CA MET A 89 20.14 8.90 6.56
C MET A 89 20.22 10.42 6.60
N ASP A 90 20.56 10.95 7.77
CA ASP A 90 20.80 12.37 7.96
C ASP A 90 22.18 12.81 7.44
N LYS A 91 22.40 14.12 7.36
CA LYS A 91 23.66 14.70 6.87
C LYS A 91 24.88 14.22 7.65
N PRO A 92 24.89 14.27 9.00
CA PRO A 92 26.06 13.85 9.77
C PRO A 92 26.43 12.39 9.52
N THR A 93 25.45 11.49 9.47
CA THR A 93 25.71 10.07 9.17
C THR A 93 26.27 9.90 7.77
N PHE A 94 25.69 10.57 6.76
CA PHE A 94 26.18 10.50 5.38
C PHE A 94 27.64 11.00 5.24
N GLU A 95 27.96 12.15 5.83
CA GLU A 95 29.32 12.73 5.78
C GLU A 95 30.34 11.89 6.55
N ALA A 96 29.93 11.23 7.64
CA ALA A 96 30.82 10.36 8.42
C ALA A 96 31.26 9.10 7.64
N PHE A 97 30.37 8.51 6.84
CA PHE A 97 30.67 7.29 6.08
C PHE A 97 31.20 7.54 4.67
N GLY A 98 31.02 8.75 4.12
CA GLY A 98 31.61 9.14 2.84
C GLY A 98 31.14 8.28 1.65
N LEU A 99 29.94 7.70 1.74
CA LEU A 99 29.37 6.85 0.70
C LEU A 99 28.84 7.70 -0.48
N PRO A 100 28.94 7.24 -1.73
CA PRO A 100 28.31 7.93 -2.86
C PRO A 100 26.79 7.79 -2.77
N GLY A 101 26.09 8.92 -2.65
CA GLY A 101 24.63 8.95 -2.53
C GLY A 101 24.02 10.23 -3.08
N ASN A 102 22.71 10.25 -3.18
CA ASN A 102 21.93 11.37 -3.67
C ASN A 102 21.33 12.14 -2.50
N LYS A 103 21.30 13.47 -2.62
CA LYS A 103 20.56 14.33 -1.69
C LYS A 103 19.13 14.46 -2.19
N GLU A 104 18.18 14.12 -1.33
CA GLU A 104 16.74 14.16 -1.59
C GLU A 104 16.06 15.13 -0.62
N LEU A 105 14.96 15.74 -1.07
CA LEU A 105 14.08 16.55 -0.22
C LEU A 105 12.79 15.77 -0.03
N VAL A 106 12.55 15.25 1.17
CA VAL A 106 11.36 14.47 1.50
C VAL A 106 10.61 15.20 2.60
N LYS A 107 9.33 15.53 2.35
CA LYS A 107 8.46 16.25 3.30
C LYS A 107 9.11 17.54 3.87
N GLY A 108 9.88 18.26 3.05
CA GLY A 108 10.60 19.48 3.43
C GLY A 108 11.90 19.28 4.21
N GLN A 109 12.27 18.03 4.51
CA GLN A 109 13.51 17.66 5.18
C GLN A 109 14.56 17.16 4.18
N GLN A 110 15.82 17.59 4.36
CA GLN A 110 16.93 17.09 3.55
C GLN A 110 17.34 15.71 4.08
N ILE A 111 17.30 14.72 3.19
CA ILE A 111 17.66 13.33 3.46
C ILE A 111 18.73 12.92 2.44
N TRP A 112 19.67 12.08 2.87
CA TRP A 112 20.69 11.50 2.01
C TRP A 112 20.37 10.03 1.77
N SER A 113 20.26 9.65 0.51
CA SER A 113 19.91 8.30 0.08
C SER A 113 21.11 7.63 -0.57
N VAL A 114 21.45 6.44 -0.10
CA VAL A 114 22.56 5.63 -0.61
C VAL A 114 22.01 4.27 -1.03
N SER A 115 22.35 3.84 -2.25
CA SER A 115 21.87 2.57 -2.81
C SER A 115 23.00 1.58 -3.04
N LEU A 116 22.79 0.34 -2.59
CA LEU A 116 23.68 -0.81 -2.82
C LEU A 116 22.92 -1.86 -3.61
N ASP A 117 23.45 -2.24 -4.77
CA ASP A 117 22.96 -3.41 -5.49
C ASP A 117 23.39 -4.69 -4.74
N LEU A 118 22.41 -5.50 -4.32
CA LEU A 118 22.64 -6.71 -3.57
C LEU A 118 23.25 -7.84 -4.43
N ASP A 119 23.01 -7.85 -5.75
CA ASP A 119 23.62 -8.81 -6.67
C ASP A 119 25.12 -8.57 -6.78
N THR A 120 25.48 -7.29 -6.87
CA THR A 120 26.85 -6.80 -6.73
C THR A 120 27.37 -7.27 -5.37
N ALA A 121 26.77 -6.86 -4.25
CA ALA A 121 27.23 -7.21 -2.91
C ALA A 121 27.48 -8.72 -2.70
N LYS A 122 26.59 -9.59 -3.21
CA LYS A 122 26.72 -11.06 -3.16
C LYS A 122 27.99 -11.57 -3.85
N ARG A 123 28.36 -10.98 -5.00
CA ARG A 123 29.58 -11.35 -5.74
C ARG A 123 30.85 -10.95 -5.01
N TYR A 124 30.87 -9.78 -4.37
CA TYR A 124 32.07 -9.26 -3.70
C TYR A 124 32.29 -9.81 -2.27
N CYS A 125 31.33 -10.58 -1.73
CA CYS A 125 31.58 -11.47 -0.60
C CYS A 125 32.49 -12.66 -0.97
N LYS A 126 32.77 -12.89 -2.26
CA LYS A 126 33.76 -13.87 -2.76
C LYS A 126 35.06 -13.16 -3.17
N GLU A 127 36.20 -13.83 -3.05
CA GLU A 127 37.54 -13.22 -2.91
C GLU A 127 38.05 -12.36 -4.11
N GLU A 128 37.49 -12.49 -5.31
CA GLU A 128 37.97 -11.89 -6.57
C GLU A 128 37.42 -10.49 -6.88
N ALA A 129 37.57 -9.57 -5.94
CA ALA A 129 36.86 -8.30 -5.96
C ALA A 129 37.81 -7.08 -5.98
N HIS A 130 37.53 -6.09 -6.85
CA HIS A 130 38.31 -4.84 -6.96
C HIS A 130 38.33 -4.08 -5.61
N LYS A 131 39.51 -3.56 -5.23
CA LYS A 131 39.78 -2.95 -3.91
C LYS A 131 38.76 -1.86 -3.52
N GLN A 132 38.32 -1.04 -4.46
CA GLN A 132 37.36 0.04 -4.22
C GLN A 132 35.96 -0.48 -3.84
N GLU A 133 35.48 -1.54 -4.48
CA GLU A 133 34.14 -2.09 -4.21
C GLU A 133 34.11 -2.87 -2.89
N LYS A 134 35.21 -3.58 -2.55
CA LYS A 134 35.39 -4.16 -1.20
C LYS A 134 35.30 -3.09 -0.11
N GLN A 135 35.97 -1.95 -0.31
CA GLN A 135 35.92 -0.82 0.64
C GLN A 135 34.50 -0.27 0.80
N ARG A 136 33.74 -0.15 -0.29
CA ARG A 136 32.33 0.31 -0.24
C ARG A 136 31.46 -0.64 0.58
N ILE A 137 31.51 -1.94 0.32
CA ILE A 137 30.74 -2.93 1.08
C ILE A 137 31.16 -2.97 2.55
N CYS A 138 32.46 -2.85 2.85
CA CYS A 138 32.94 -2.69 4.21
C CYS A 138 32.38 -1.44 4.89
N ALA A 139 32.26 -0.33 4.18
CA ALA A 139 31.65 0.89 4.70
C ALA A 139 30.15 0.70 5.00
N TYR A 140 29.38 0.01 4.15
CA TYR A 140 27.98 -0.36 4.49
C TYR A 140 27.89 -1.26 5.73
N LYS A 141 28.78 -2.26 5.84
CA LYS A 141 28.81 -3.15 7.01
C LYS A 141 29.17 -2.42 8.31
N GLY A 142 30.01 -1.39 8.21
CA GLY A 142 30.40 -0.53 9.33
C GLY A 142 29.47 0.66 9.58
N MET A 143 28.45 0.86 8.74
CA MET A 143 27.62 2.07 8.76
C MET A 143 26.77 2.20 10.02
N THR A 144 26.37 1.07 10.59
CA THR A 144 25.74 1.07 11.90
C THR A 144 26.15 -0.19 12.66
N THR A 145 26.74 0.03 13.82
CA THR A 145 26.93 -1.00 14.84
C THR A 145 25.72 -1.06 15.78
N GLU A 146 24.77 -0.13 15.65
CA GLU A 146 23.56 -0.12 16.44
C GLU A 146 22.67 -1.29 16.03
N GLN A 147 22.03 -1.89 17.04
CA GLN A 147 21.07 -2.94 16.82
C GLN A 147 19.75 -2.31 16.38
N LEU A 148 19.31 -2.66 15.18
CA LEU A 148 18.05 -2.21 14.61
C LEU A 148 17.01 -3.33 14.67
N THR A 149 15.76 -2.92 14.52
CA THR A 149 14.65 -3.85 14.28
C THR A 149 14.34 -3.84 12.78
N TRP A 150 14.42 -5.02 12.17
CA TRP A 150 14.16 -5.18 10.74
C TRP A 150 12.82 -5.89 10.53
N LEU A 151 12.09 -5.46 9.52
CA LEU A 151 10.87 -6.11 9.08
C LEU A 151 11.13 -6.76 7.72
N LEU A 152 10.86 -8.06 7.63
CA LEU A 152 11.09 -8.85 6.43
C LEU A 152 9.78 -9.51 6.01
N SER A 153 9.29 -9.17 4.82
CA SER A 153 8.20 -9.92 4.19
C SER A 153 8.82 -10.99 3.29
N HIS A 154 8.40 -12.24 3.47
CA HIS A 154 8.86 -13.36 2.68
C HIS A 154 7.65 -14.08 2.09
N GLU A 155 7.62 -14.18 0.77
CA GLU A 155 6.44 -14.62 0.03
C GLU A 155 6.36 -16.13 -0.13
N THR A 156 7.42 -16.87 0.19
CA THR A 156 7.33 -18.33 0.13
C THR A 156 6.58 -18.81 1.37
N GLY A 157 5.63 -19.74 1.18
CA GLY A 157 4.95 -20.45 2.28
C GLY A 157 5.88 -21.36 3.09
N SER A 158 7.19 -21.12 3.02
CA SER A 158 8.22 -21.81 3.80
C SER A 158 8.61 -20.94 4.99
N ILE A 159 8.78 -21.60 6.13
CA ILE A 159 9.30 -20.97 7.35
C ILE A 159 10.67 -20.37 7.03
N LEU A 160 10.89 -19.11 7.41
CA LEU A 160 12.22 -18.53 7.34
C LEU A 160 13.14 -19.22 8.34
N THR A 161 14.06 -20.02 7.83
CA THR A 161 15.16 -20.61 8.59
C THR A 161 16.43 -19.84 8.24
N ILE A 162 16.66 -18.70 8.91
CA ILE A 162 17.91 -17.95 8.81
C ILE A 162 18.57 -17.98 10.18
N ASP A 163 19.85 -18.36 10.23
CA ASP A 163 20.65 -18.23 11.45
C ASP A 163 21.43 -16.92 11.46
N LEU A 164 20.98 -15.95 12.25
CA LEU A 164 21.65 -14.65 12.44
C LEU A 164 22.52 -14.61 13.70
N GLY A 165 22.73 -15.76 14.36
CA GLY A 165 23.48 -15.90 15.60
C GLY A 165 22.62 -15.78 16.86
N ASN A 166 23.21 -16.16 18.00
CA ASN A 166 22.51 -16.41 19.27
C ASN A 166 21.81 -15.19 19.90
N ASP A 167 22.20 -13.97 19.53
CA ASP A 167 21.65 -12.73 20.11
C ASP A 167 20.56 -12.09 19.25
N VAL A 168 20.25 -12.68 18.08
CA VAL A 168 19.25 -12.16 17.15
C VAL A 168 17.95 -12.94 17.29
N ASN A 169 16.87 -12.23 17.63
CA ASN A 169 15.55 -12.83 17.75
C ASN A 169 14.76 -12.63 16.47
N ILE A 170 14.39 -13.73 15.81
CA ILE A 170 13.50 -13.73 14.64
C ILE A 170 12.10 -14.13 15.12
N LEU A 171 11.15 -13.22 14.97
CA LEU A 171 9.76 -13.43 15.39
C LEU A 171 8.86 -13.40 14.16
N GLU A 172 8.14 -14.48 13.90
CA GLU A 172 7.06 -14.48 12.93
C GLU A 172 5.89 -13.64 13.45
N CYS A 173 5.37 -12.77 12.61
CA CYS A 173 4.27 -11.86 12.89
C CYS A 173 3.23 -12.00 11.79
N ILE A 174 1.99 -12.23 12.18
CA ILE A 174 0.86 -12.38 11.25
C ILE A 174 0.08 -11.08 11.27
N ALA A 175 -0.25 -10.54 10.09
CA ALA A 175 -1.08 -9.35 10.01
C ALA A 175 -2.44 -9.58 10.68
N GLU A 176 -2.89 -8.56 11.39
CA GLU A 176 -4.16 -8.59 12.10
C GLU A 176 -5.31 -8.46 11.10
N LEU A 177 -6.27 -9.39 11.18
CA LEU A 177 -7.55 -9.25 10.49
C LEU A 177 -8.52 -8.54 11.43
N GLN A 178 -8.88 -7.30 11.08
CA GLN A 178 -9.88 -6.57 11.84
C GLN A 178 -11.28 -7.14 11.53
N PRO A 179 -12.18 -7.18 12.53
CA PRO A 179 -13.58 -7.52 12.31
C PRO A 179 -14.17 -6.66 11.20
N TYR A 180 -15.08 -7.25 10.41
CA TYR A 180 -15.75 -6.46 9.40
C TYR A 180 -16.76 -5.52 10.04
N HIS A 181 -16.81 -4.29 9.55
CA HIS A 181 -17.71 -3.24 10.03
C HIS A 181 -18.81 -3.02 9.01
N VAL A 182 -20.05 -2.96 9.48
CA VAL A 182 -21.21 -2.68 8.65
C VAL A 182 -21.67 -1.25 8.91
N ILE A 183 -21.75 -0.47 7.84
CA ILE A 183 -22.22 0.91 7.88
C ILE A 183 -23.40 1.02 6.92
N THR A 184 -24.55 1.44 7.44
CA THR A 184 -25.70 1.78 6.59
C THR A 184 -25.47 3.17 6.02
N SER A 185 -25.22 3.23 4.72
CA SER A 185 -24.89 4.45 3.99
C SER A 185 -25.75 4.54 2.73
N PRO A 186 -26.17 5.73 2.31
CA PRO A 186 -26.69 5.88 0.95
C PRO A 186 -25.57 5.47 -0.03
N PRO A 187 -25.87 4.60 -1.01
CA PRO A 187 -24.87 4.18 -1.97
C PRO A 187 -24.45 5.43 -2.77
N PRO A 188 -23.15 5.62 -3.00
CA PRO A 188 -22.70 6.65 -3.92
C PRO A 188 -23.30 6.38 -5.29
N THR A 189 -23.51 7.44 -6.07
CA THR A 189 -23.93 7.36 -7.47
C THR A 189 -22.79 6.84 -8.37
N ILE A 190 -22.25 5.67 -8.04
CA ILE A 190 -21.21 4.97 -8.81
C ILE A 190 -21.74 4.70 -10.22
N ASP A 191 -23.02 4.29 -10.35
CA ASP A 191 -23.60 3.90 -11.63
C ASP A 191 -24.01 5.10 -12.50
N ASN A 192 -24.54 6.19 -11.94
CA ASN A 192 -24.90 7.40 -12.72
C ASN A 192 -23.67 8.22 -13.11
N GLY A 193 -22.59 8.12 -12.35
CA GLY A 193 -21.29 8.69 -12.73
C GLY A 193 -20.74 8.10 -14.02
N LEU A 194 -21.19 6.90 -14.42
CA LEU A 194 -20.67 6.12 -15.55
C LEU A 194 -21.29 6.43 -16.91
N SER A 195 -22.50 7.01 -16.96
CA SER A 195 -23.07 7.56 -18.20
C SER A 195 -22.30 8.78 -18.70
N PHE A 196 -21.61 9.49 -17.81
CA PHE A 196 -20.69 10.58 -18.16
C PHE A 196 -19.37 10.10 -18.79
N TRP A 197 -19.08 8.80 -18.79
CA TRP A 197 -17.80 8.30 -19.32
C TRP A 197 -17.78 8.24 -20.84
N GLU A 198 -18.95 8.18 -21.46
CA GLU A 198 -19.08 8.13 -22.92
C GLU A 198 -19.24 9.53 -23.54
N ASN A 199 -19.81 10.49 -22.79
CA ASN A 199 -20.18 11.82 -23.30
C ASN A 199 -19.83 13.02 -22.40
N GLY A 200 -19.34 12.81 -21.18
CA GLY A 200 -19.12 13.85 -20.17
C GLY A 200 -17.77 14.56 -20.32
N SER A 201 -17.68 15.76 -19.76
CA SER A 201 -16.42 16.51 -19.76
C SER A 201 -15.42 15.88 -18.79
N ARG A 202 -14.11 16.00 -19.08
CA ARG A 202 -13.04 15.53 -18.17
C ARG A 202 -13.19 16.07 -16.75
N ARG A 203 -13.76 17.28 -16.61
CA ARG A 203 -13.98 17.94 -15.32
C ARG A 203 -15.08 17.25 -14.52
N GLU A 204 -16.19 16.90 -15.15
CA GLU A 204 -17.28 16.15 -14.50
C GLU A 204 -16.78 14.79 -13.99
N LEU A 205 -15.97 14.09 -14.79
CA LEU A 205 -15.35 12.82 -14.37
C LEU A 205 -14.43 12.98 -13.17
N GLN A 206 -13.70 14.09 -13.08
CA GLN A 206 -12.86 14.42 -11.93
C GLN A 206 -13.69 14.72 -10.68
N GLU A 207 -14.77 15.49 -10.82
CA GLU A 207 -15.66 15.83 -9.70
C GLU A 207 -16.37 14.58 -9.15
N VAL A 208 -16.88 13.72 -10.02
CA VAL A 208 -17.46 12.42 -9.62
C VAL A 208 -16.41 11.52 -8.97
N GLY A 209 -15.23 11.40 -9.58
CA GLY A 209 -14.14 10.59 -9.03
C GLY A 209 -13.69 11.08 -7.65
N LEU A 210 -13.65 12.39 -7.43
CA LEU A 210 -13.32 12.96 -6.13
C LEU A 210 -14.41 12.68 -5.08
N GLN A 211 -15.68 12.83 -5.43
CA GLN A 211 -16.81 12.55 -4.52
C GLN A 211 -16.82 11.08 -4.08
N VAL A 212 -16.58 10.15 -5.02
CA VAL A 212 -16.51 8.71 -4.73
C VAL A 212 -15.31 8.39 -3.84
N TYR A 213 -14.13 8.95 -4.15
CA TYR A 213 -12.94 8.78 -3.32
C TYR A 213 -13.13 9.32 -1.91
N GLU A 214 -13.75 10.50 -1.76
CA GLU A 214 -14.06 11.10 -0.46
C GLU A 214 -15.00 10.21 0.36
N TRP A 215 -16.08 9.72 -0.27
CA TRP A 215 -17.01 8.80 0.40
C TRP A 215 -16.33 7.49 0.85
N LEU A 216 -15.51 6.87 0.00
CA LEU A 216 -14.72 5.69 0.34
C LEU A 216 -13.73 5.98 1.50
N SER A 217 -13.13 7.16 1.49
CA SER A 217 -12.22 7.61 2.56
C SER A 217 -12.94 7.75 3.89
N LEU A 218 -14.16 8.32 3.90
CA LEU A 218 -14.96 8.45 5.11
C LEU A 218 -15.44 7.11 5.66
N LEU A 219 -15.75 6.13 4.78
CA LEU A 219 -16.03 4.75 5.21
C LEU A 219 -14.80 4.10 5.88
N ARG A 220 -13.61 4.30 5.34
CA ARG A 220 -12.35 3.80 5.94
C ARG A 220 -12.05 4.46 7.28
N LEU A 221 -12.45 5.72 7.45
CA LEU A 221 -12.32 6.45 8.71
C LEU A 221 -13.45 6.16 9.72
N GLU A 222 -14.42 5.31 9.37
CA GLU A 222 -15.64 5.06 10.18
C GLU A 222 -16.36 6.35 10.56
N SER A 223 -16.29 7.33 9.67
CA SER A 223 -16.82 8.65 9.95
C SER A 223 -18.34 8.56 10.08
N PRO A 224 -18.94 9.14 11.13
CA PRO A 224 -20.40 9.18 11.25
C PRO A 224 -21.06 9.93 10.08
N ARG A 225 -20.29 10.75 9.33
CA ARG A 225 -20.77 11.57 8.21
C ARG A 225 -21.36 10.78 7.03
N VAL A 226 -21.07 9.50 6.92
CA VAL A 226 -21.60 8.64 5.84
C VAL A 226 -22.83 7.83 6.25
N GLN A 227 -23.24 7.90 7.52
CA GLN A 227 -24.39 7.16 8.03
C GLN A 227 -25.71 7.80 7.57
N SER A 228 -26.70 6.98 7.24
CA SER A 228 -28.02 7.43 6.74
C SER A 228 -28.83 8.28 7.74
N GLY A 229 -28.49 8.27 9.03
CA GLY A 229 -29.16 9.03 10.09
C GLY A 229 -28.35 10.20 10.64
N ASP A 230 -27.27 10.58 9.95
CA ASP A 230 -26.39 11.62 10.44
C ASP A 230 -27.01 13.02 10.35
N SER A 231 -27.00 13.76 11.47
CA SER A 231 -27.66 15.07 11.61
C SER A 231 -26.69 16.12 12.18
N ILE A 232 -25.68 16.49 11.39
CA ILE A 232 -24.76 17.58 11.75
C ILE A 232 -25.25 18.92 11.28
N ASP A 233 -24.95 19.92 12.10
CA ASP A 233 -25.11 21.31 11.73
C ASP A 233 -24.31 21.61 10.46
N THR A 234 -24.99 22.15 9.45
CA THR A 234 -24.40 22.52 8.16
C THR A 234 -23.31 23.59 8.29
N PHE A 235 -23.31 24.38 9.38
CA PHE A 235 -22.22 25.30 9.71
C PHE A 235 -20.95 24.57 10.15
N LEU A 236 -21.07 23.37 10.73
CA LEU A 236 -19.93 22.55 11.19
C LEU A 236 -19.43 21.59 10.10
N SER A 237 -20.33 21.04 9.28
CA SER A 237 -19.96 20.19 8.15
C SER A 237 -20.94 20.39 7.00
N ARG A 238 -20.38 20.73 5.84
CA ARG A 238 -21.14 20.80 4.57
C ARG A 238 -21.16 19.47 3.83
N TYR A 239 -20.40 18.47 4.31
CA TYR A 239 -20.39 17.15 3.69
C TYR A 239 -21.80 16.55 3.78
N LYS A 240 -22.33 16.16 2.63
CA LYS A 240 -23.52 15.34 2.50
C LYS A 240 -23.12 14.09 1.75
N ALA A 241 -23.50 12.93 2.26
CA ALA A 241 -23.23 11.67 1.56
C ALA A 241 -23.79 11.75 0.12
N VAL A 242 -23.00 11.22 -0.81
CA VAL A 242 -23.28 11.27 -2.25
C VAL A 242 -24.67 10.67 -2.52
N GLY A 243 -25.57 11.44 -3.16
CA GLY A 243 -26.96 11.03 -3.44
C GLY A 243 -28.07 11.92 -2.87
N GLY A 244 -27.73 13.10 -2.32
CA GLY A 244 -28.59 13.97 -1.52
C GLY A 244 -29.89 14.56 -2.13
N GLU A 245 -30.45 14.03 -3.22
CA GLU A 245 -31.77 14.45 -3.74
C GLU A 245 -32.70 13.32 -4.24
N TYR A 246 -32.39 12.03 -4.04
CA TYR A 246 -33.32 10.95 -4.44
C TYR A 246 -33.81 10.10 -3.26
N SER A 247 -35.14 9.91 -3.25
CA SER A 247 -36.01 8.99 -2.48
C SER A 247 -35.44 8.35 -1.21
N GLU A 248 -36.15 8.57 -0.09
CA GLU A 248 -36.09 7.93 1.24
C GLU A 248 -35.89 6.39 1.35
N GLY A 249 -35.54 5.66 0.28
CA GLY A 249 -35.64 4.19 0.23
C GLY A 249 -34.38 3.39 -0.13
N GLU A 250 -33.30 3.98 -0.67
CA GLU A 250 -32.13 3.18 -1.10
C GLU A 250 -30.99 3.23 -0.08
N GLN A 251 -31.26 2.84 1.17
CA GLN A 251 -30.20 2.58 2.13
C GLN A 251 -29.54 1.25 1.80
N SER A 252 -28.21 1.22 1.77
CA SER A 252 -27.45 -0.02 1.59
C SER A 252 -26.50 -0.22 2.75
N ASP A 253 -26.48 -1.44 3.27
CA ASP A 253 -25.44 -1.87 4.20
C ASP A 253 -24.15 -2.10 3.42
N VAL A 254 -23.12 -1.35 3.79
CA VAL A 254 -21.77 -1.45 3.24
C VAL A 254 -20.89 -2.15 4.27
N CYS A 255 -20.11 -3.12 3.82
CA CYS A 255 -19.18 -3.88 4.64
C CYS A 255 -17.75 -3.42 4.35
N ARG A 256 -16.97 -3.15 5.39
CA ARG A 256 -15.51 -2.98 5.32
C ARG A 256 -14.82 -4.10 6.08
N ILE A 257 -13.81 -4.72 5.49
CA ILE A 257 -12.86 -5.59 6.20
C ILE A 257 -11.43 -5.09 5.95
N SER A 258 -10.58 -5.20 6.97
CA SER A 258 -9.24 -4.61 6.96
C SER A 258 -8.18 -5.60 7.44
N TRP A 259 -7.02 -5.63 6.78
CA TRP A 259 -5.82 -6.31 7.22
C TRP A 259 -4.77 -5.27 7.59
N VAL A 260 -4.15 -5.40 8.77
CA VAL A 260 -3.19 -4.43 9.32
C VAL A 260 -1.90 -5.11 9.74
N GLY A 261 -0.76 -4.59 9.28
CA GLY A 261 0.57 -5.13 9.51
C GLY A 261 1.46 -4.93 8.29
N LEU A 262 2.65 -5.55 8.27
CA LEU A 262 3.46 -5.56 7.05
C LEU A 262 2.88 -6.58 6.05
N ILE A 263 2.41 -6.07 4.91
CA ILE A 263 1.76 -6.85 3.86
C ILE A 263 2.60 -6.78 2.58
N GLY A 264 2.89 -7.93 1.99
CA GLY A 264 3.60 -8.02 0.71
C GLY A 264 2.69 -7.69 -0.47
N SER A 265 3.25 -7.06 -1.51
CA SER A 265 2.50 -6.66 -2.71
C SER A 265 1.91 -7.86 -3.47
N THR A 266 2.57 -9.02 -3.46
CA THR A 266 2.01 -10.25 -4.07
C THR A 266 0.81 -10.80 -3.31
N TRP A 267 0.83 -10.78 -1.98
CA TRP A 267 -0.33 -11.20 -1.17
C TRP A 267 -1.53 -10.32 -1.48
N PHE A 268 -1.28 -9.00 -1.58
CA PHE A 268 -2.29 -8.01 -1.94
C PHE A 268 -2.81 -8.22 -3.36
N GLN A 269 -1.92 -8.45 -4.32
CA GLN A 269 -2.28 -8.78 -5.70
C GLN A 269 -3.17 -10.02 -5.77
N ALA A 270 -2.78 -11.10 -5.10
CA ALA A 270 -3.55 -12.34 -5.06
C ALA A 270 -4.93 -12.13 -4.40
N LEU A 271 -5.04 -11.26 -3.39
CA LEU A 271 -6.35 -10.92 -2.81
C LEU A 271 -7.25 -10.23 -3.85
N VAL A 272 -6.69 -9.26 -4.59
CA VAL A 272 -7.45 -8.56 -5.64
C VAL A 272 -7.90 -9.54 -6.72
N ASP A 273 -7.01 -10.41 -7.20
CA ASP A 273 -7.33 -11.42 -8.21
C ASP A 273 -8.45 -12.37 -7.74
N ASP A 274 -8.32 -12.92 -6.53
CA ASP A 274 -9.29 -13.88 -5.99
C ASP A 274 -10.67 -13.22 -5.75
N VAL A 275 -10.69 -11.99 -5.22
CA VAL A 275 -11.94 -11.23 -5.01
C VAL A 275 -12.59 -10.89 -6.35
N LEU A 276 -11.83 -10.42 -7.34
CA LEU A 276 -12.36 -10.09 -8.66
C LEU A 276 -12.92 -11.31 -9.39
N ALA A 277 -12.31 -12.48 -9.21
CA ALA A 277 -12.73 -13.73 -9.83
C ALA A 277 -14.09 -14.24 -9.31
N VAL A 278 -14.37 -14.04 -8.02
CA VAL A 278 -15.63 -14.51 -7.40
C VAL A 278 -16.70 -13.43 -7.33
N HIS A 279 -16.33 -12.16 -7.46
CA HIS A 279 -17.27 -11.06 -7.35
C HIS A 279 -18.11 -10.88 -8.62
N PRO A 280 -19.45 -10.90 -8.52
CA PRO A 280 -20.31 -10.77 -9.69
C PRO A 280 -20.18 -9.39 -10.35
N ALA A 281 -20.31 -9.36 -11.68
CA ALA A 281 -20.28 -8.15 -12.51
C ALA A 281 -21.25 -7.05 -12.06
N GLU A 282 -22.39 -7.43 -11.50
CA GLU A 282 -23.51 -6.55 -11.17
C GLU A 282 -23.33 -5.73 -9.89
N GLY A 283 -22.25 -5.93 -9.13
CA GLY A 283 -21.98 -5.16 -7.92
C GLY A 283 -20.68 -4.40 -8.01
N TRP A 284 -20.59 -3.29 -7.27
CA TRP A 284 -19.35 -2.58 -7.07
C TRP A 284 -18.52 -3.18 -5.93
N LEU A 285 -17.20 -3.00 -6.00
CA LEU A 285 -16.26 -3.28 -4.91
C LEU A 285 -15.09 -2.30 -4.96
N SER A 286 -14.58 -1.94 -3.79
CA SER A 286 -13.37 -1.14 -3.65
C SER A 286 -12.32 -1.90 -2.87
N VAL A 287 -11.08 -1.86 -3.33
CA VAL A 287 -9.91 -2.35 -2.63
C VAL A 287 -8.94 -1.19 -2.46
N SER A 288 -8.35 -1.01 -1.29
CA SER A 288 -7.29 -0.03 -1.09
C SER A 288 -6.10 -0.59 -0.33
N SER A 289 -4.93 -0.03 -0.58
CA SER A 289 -3.71 -0.25 0.19
C SER A 289 -3.13 1.08 0.65
N ASN A 290 -2.63 1.10 1.89
CA ASN A 290 -1.90 2.23 2.45
C ASN A 290 -0.49 1.79 2.82
N GLY A 291 0.49 2.68 2.60
CA GLY A 291 1.87 2.51 2.99
C GLY A 291 2.15 2.87 4.45
N PHE A 292 3.41 2.90 4.84
CA PHE A 292 3.85 3.38 6.15
C PHE A 292 4.14 4.89 6.09
N ASP A 293 3.53 5.66 7.00
CA ASP A 293 3.66 7.13 7.03
C ASP A 293 5.09 7.63 7.27
N ASP A 294 5.88 6.85 8.03
CA ASP A 294 7.26 7.17 8.44
C ASP A 294 8.33 6.70 7.46
N VAL A 295 7.95 5.90 6.44
CA VAL A 295 8.90 5.42 5.46
C VAL A 295 9.06 6.53 4.41
N ASN A 296 10.03 7.41 4.65
CA ASN A 296 10.46 8.50 3.76
C ASN A 296 11.01 8.02 2.39
N MET A 297 10.68 6.81 1.95
CA MET A 297 11.15 6.30 0.67
C MET A 297 10.48 7.05 -0.48
N SER A 298 11.34 7.62 -1.32
CA SER A 298 11.04 8.41 -2.51
C SER A 298 9.80 7.94 -3.29
N GLY A 299 8.75 8.76 -3.27
CA GLY A 299 7.87 9.04 -4.42
C GLY A 299 6.98 7.93 -4.96
N LYS A 300 6.88 6.76 -4.30
CA LYS A 300 5.94 5.70 -4.70
C LYS A 300 4.71 5.77 -3.81
N GLY A 301 3.53 5.73 -4.44
CA GLY A 301 2.30 6.18 -3.80
C GLY A 301 2.06 5.64 -2.40
N SER A 302 1.77 6.54 -1.46
CA SER A 302 1.43 6.22 -0.07
C SER A 302 0.08 5.53 0.03
N GLU A 303 -0.75 5.67 -1.01
CA GLU A 303 -2.07 5.07 -1.08
C GLU A 303 -2.42 4.69 -2.51
N LEU A 304 -3.03 3.51 -2.66
CA LEU A 304 -3.68 3.05 -3.88
C LEU A 304 -5.13 2.67 -3.55
N VAL A 305 -6.08 3.18 -4.32
CA VAL A 305 -7.50 2.79 -4.24
C VAL A 305 -7.95 2.34 -5.61
N LEU A 306 -8.54 1.15 -5.68
CA LEU A 306 -9.12 0.55 -6.88
C LEU A 306 -10.61 0.33 -6.65
N LEU A 307 -11.45 0.87 -7.53
CA LEU A 307 -12.90 0.66 -7.52
C LEU A 307 -13.32 0.00 -8.83
N ARG A 308 -14.00 -1.15 -8.72
CA ARG A 308 -14.80 -1.72 -9.81
C ARG A 308 -16.25 -1.25 -9.65
N PRO A 309 -16.82 -0.53 -10.62
CA PRO A 309 -18.23 -0.17 -10.60
C PRO A 309 -19.15 -1.36 -10.94
N SER A 310 -20.44 -1.21 -10.70
CA SER A 310 -21.44 -2.21 -11.06
C SER A 310 -21.63 -2.28 -12.58
N LYS A 311 -22.00 -3.46 -13.10
CA LYS A 311 -22.45 -3.73 -14.47
C LYS A 311 -21.42 -3.44 -15.58
N ARG A 312 -20.14 -3.25 -15.23
CA ARG A 312 -19.03 -3.10 -16.19
C ARG A 312 -17.83 -3.93 -15.75
N ASP A 313 -17.47 -4.90 -16.56
CA ASP A 313 -16.41 -5.88 -16.23
C ASP A 313 -15.01 -5.42 -16.61
N ASP A 314 -14.89 -4.40 -17.45
CA ASP A 314 -13.63 -3.95 -18.06
C ASP A 314 -13.19 -2.54 -17.61
N GLN A 315 -13.98 -1.89 -16.75
CA GLN A 315 -13.73 -0.52 -16.30
C GLN A 315 -13.43 -0.45 -14.81
N TYR A 316 -12.41 0.34 -14.47
CA TYR A 316 -11.96 0.53 -13.09
C TYR A 316 -11.62 2.00 -12.89
N MET A 317 -11.93 2.52 -11.70
CA MET A 317 -11.38 3.77 -11.21
C MET A 317 -10.19 3.46 -10.31
N MET A 318 -9.10 4.21 -10.49
CA MET A 318 -7.89 4.06 -9.70
C MET A 318 -7.43 5.43 -9.22
N TRP A 319 -7.19 5.53 -7.93
CA TRP A 319 -6.56 6.69 -7.31
C TRP A 319 -5.22 6.26 -6.74
N THR A 320 -4.20 7.08 -6.98
CA THR A 320 -2.87 6.94 -6.39
C THR A 320 -2.53 8.26 -5.76
N LEU A 321 -2.30 8.28 -4.45
CA LEU A 321 -1.66 9.44 -3.83
C LEU A 321 -0.16 9.23 -3.91
N ASN A 322 0.50 10.05 -4.70
CA ASN A 322 1.95 10.12 -4.69
C ASN A 322 2.38 11.15 -3.67
N ASP A 323 3.26 10.75 -2.77
CA ASP A 323 4.02 11.67 -1.93
C ASP A 323 5.11 12.30 -2.81
N SER A 324 4.72 13.15 -3.77
CA SER A 324 5.65 13.94 -4.58
C SER A 324 5.43 15.44 -4.38
N VAL A 325 6.45 16.00 -3.70
CA VAL A 325 7.02 17.36 -3.67
C VAL A 325 6.08 18.57 -3.79
#